data_AF-A0A814QC19-F1
#
_entry.id   AF-A0A814QC19-F1
#
_cell.length_a   1.000
_cell.length_b   1.000
_cell.length_c   1.000
_cell.angle_alpha   90.00
_cell.angle_beta   90.00
_cell.angle_gamma   90.00
#
_symmetry.space_group_name_H-M   'P 1'
#
loop_
_entity.id
_entity.type
_entity.pdbx_description
1 polymer ?
#
loop_
_entity_poly.entity_id
_entity_poly.type
_entity_poly.pdbx_seq_one_letter_code
_entity_poly.pdbx_strand_id
1 'polypeptide(L)'
;MSNQNAARFFDTSGCLNLSRPTSGTRITSSAKQYKRPSTSSGLIRGQIKIDLYNFDHIDFADSKYVLTSPRSLEACARLNLKPATLLPKKLADLTSDKVRFSTLVDVHDEMEIDRLANLQRCRDEREKIIREETFPKSLSTKLVDSKTKSNPSNSHLHDHVESRLPPRPPSSSRLTTTNLTWKTPDDRNELRISASANFLDDVRRMDKSLQRKGTSDPNKNDQYVNGLENVKQILEQRVIRTTSDNELDSLTFEKKQHELLLSHYDHELKIQKARENARRTEKEKEAERYDSLMHEFVDQTMAEERRQNELRRKLDRLHHSRHLYEALQAKNHEIQNADTQKRRAELLNEIKRKDRRTQHFVQDKQDTVNLCRTIAKSSQDTRQYIRETKENFDEKAKKASLTSAILVTKPKIPVDRRHLQSSLRT
;
A
#
# COMPACT_ATOMS: atom_id res chain seq x y z
N MET A 1 -41.38 8.85 26.39
CA MET A 1 -41.05 10.29 26.52
C MET A 1 -40.51 10.77 25.19
N SER A 2 -41.13 11.83 24.68
CA SER A 2 -40.97 12.38 23.33
C SER A 2 -39.68 13.20 23.16
N ASN A 3 -39.46 13.57 21.89
CA ASN A 3 -38.66 14.69 21.34
C ASN A 3 -37.25 14.34 20.87
N GLN A 4 -37.05 14.25 19.55
CA GLN A 4 -36.87 15.37 18.60
C GLN A 4 -35.55 16.10 18.81
N ASN A 5 -34.60 15.88 17.90
CA ASN A 5 -33.54 16.83 17.52
C ASN A 5 -33.11 16.46 16.09
N ALA A 6 -33.76 17.02 15.08
CA ALA A 6 -33.49 18.33 14.49
C ALA A 6 -32.23 18.30 13.60
N ALA A 7 -32.50 18.01 12.32
CA ALA A 7 -31.62 18.26 11.20
C ALA A 7 -31.25 19.75 11.15
N ARG A 8 -29.94 20.04 11.05
CA ARG A 8 -29.45 21.35 10.64
C ARG A 8 -28.92 21.24 9.22
N PHE A 9 -29.78 21.65 8.30
CA PHE A 9 -29.43 22.24 7.02
C PHE A 9 -28.48 23.41 7.26
N PHE A 10 -27.33 23.42 6.59
CA PHE A 10 -26.62 24.66 6.30
C PHE A 10 -26.75 24.94 4.81
N ASP A 11 -27.53 25.97 4.53
CA ASP A 11 -27.56 26.71 3.27
C ASP A 11 -26.16 27.25 2.97
N THR A 12 -25.62 26.89 1.81
CA THR A 12 -24.52 27.63 1.18
C THR A 12 -25.00 28.14 -0.17
N SER A 13 -25.84 29.17 -0.12
CA SER A 13 -26.10 30.08 -1.24
C SER A 13 -24.88 30.98 -1.44
N GLY A 14 -23.90 30.48 -2.19
CA GLY A 14 -22.74 31.26 -2.66
C GLY A 14 -23.00 31.82 -4.05
N CYS A 15 -23.30 33.12 -4.12
CA CYS A 15 -23.48 33.89 -5.33
C CYS A 15 -22.26 33.80 -6.26
N LEU A 16 -22.41 33.13 -7.41
CA LEU A 16 -21.46 33.26 -8.52
C LEU A 16 -21.94 34.36 -9.47
N ASN A 17 -21.26 35.49 -9.39
CA ASN A 17 -21.37 36.62 -10.31
C ASN A 17 -21.07 36.15 -11.75
N LEU A 18 -22.10 36.15 -12.60
CA LEU A 18 -21.94 36.10 -14.05
C LEU A 18 -21.46 37.47 -14.55
N SER A 19 -20.14 37.63 -14.68
CA SER A 19 -19.55 38.70 -15.48
C SER A 19 -19.42 38.23 -16.93
N ARG A 20 -20.33 38.77 -17.75
CA ARG A 20 -20.37 38.64 -19.21
C ARG A 20 -19.32 39.56 -19.84
N PRO A 21 -18.44 39.08 -20.74
CA PRO A 21 -17.77 39.98 -21.68
C PRO A 21 -18.45 39.91 -23.04
N THR A 22 -19.02 41.05 -23.42
CA THR A 22 -19.33 41.42 -24.80
C THR A 22 -18.04 41.89 -25.48
N SER A 23 -17.68 41.28 -26.61
CA SER A 23 -17.17 41.99 -27.81
C SER A 23 -16.79 40.98 -28.88
N GLY A 24 -17.42 41.15 -30.04
CA GLY A 24 -17.15 40.35 -31.23
C GLY A 24 -15.76 40.63 -31.78
N THR A 25 -15.03 39.57 -32.10
CA THR A 25 -13.88 39.63 -32.98
C THR A 25 -14.17 38.77 -34.20
N ARG A 26 -14.33 39.43 -35.34
CA ARG A 26 -14.50 38.84 -36.66
C ARG A 26 -13.16 38.20 -37.06
N ILE A 27 -13.01 36.89 -36.83
CA ILE A 27 -11.84 36.14 -37.27
C ILE A 27 -12.07 35.69 -38.71
N THR A 28 -11.25 36.21 -39.61
CA THR A 28 -11.13 35.78 -40.99
C THR A 28 -10.59 34.36 -41.04
N SER A 29 -11.28 33.50 -41.79
CA SER A 29 -10.97 32.10 -42.04
C SER A 29 -9.72 31.97 -42.92
N SER A 30 -8.54 31.97 -42.30
CA SER A 30 -7.33 31.40 -42.91
C SER A 30 -7.29 29.92 -42.59
N ALA A 31 -7.54 29.10 -43.61
CA ALA A 31 -7.44 27.64 -43.56
C ALA A 31 -6.00 27.21 -43.27
N LYS A 32 -5.64 27.09 -41.99
CA LYS A 32 -4.46 26.33 -41.58
C LYS A 32 -4.81 24.84 -41.67
N GLN A 33 -4.29 24.20 -42.71
CA GLN A 33 -4.12 22.76 -42.75
C GLN A 33 -3.45 22.31 -41.44
N TYR A 34 -4.21 21.65 -40.57
CA TYR A 34 -3.65 20.84 -39.50
C TYR A 34 -2.94 19.66 -40.17
N LYS A 35 -1.66 19.87 -40.54
CA LYS A 35 -0.71 18.76 -40.61
C LYS A 35 -0.70 18.16 -39.21
N ARG A 36 -1.29 16.98 -39.07
CA ARG A 36 -0.94 16.05 -37.99
C ARG A 36 0.58 16.08 -37.85
N PRO A 37 1.16 16.26 -36.65
CA PRO A 37 2.56 15.95 -36.45
C PRO A 37 2.68 14.44 -36.67
N SER A 38 2.96 14.06 -37.91
CA SER A 38 3.51 12.75 -38.19
C SER A 38 4.79 12.69 -37.38
N THR A 39 4.86 11.73 -36.48
CA THR A 39 6.08 11.28 -35.79
C THR A 39 7.12 10.69 -36.76
N SER A 40 7.07 11.07 -38.04
CA SER A 40 8.16 10.96 -39.00
C SER A 40 9.22 12.01 -38.66
N SER A 41 9.85 11.81 -37.50
CA SER A 41 11.12 12.43 -37.14
C SER A 41 12.08 12.18 -38.30
N GLY A 42 12.65 13.25 -38.85
CA GLY A 42 13.40 13.27 -40.10
C GLY A 42 14.38 12.11 -40.24
N LEU A 43 14.19 11.38 -41.34
CA LEU A 43 15.18 10.54 -42.00
C LEU A 43 16.41 11.39 -42.36
N ILE A 44 17.31 11.60 -41.40
CA ILE A 44 18.72 11.80 -41.70
C ILE A 44 19.24 10.41 -42.07
N ARG A 45 19.28 10.11 -43.38
CA ARG A 45 19.88 8.92 -44.02
C ARG A 45 19.97 7.65 -43.15
N GLY A 46 18.91 6.84 -43.15
CA GLY A 46 18.98 5.39 -42.92
C GLY A 46 19.41 4.88 -41.55
N GLN A 47 19.62 5.73 -40.54
CA GLN A 47 19.94 5.24 -39.19
C GLN A 47 18.66 4.81 -38.47
N ILE A 48 18.60 3.52 -38.13
CA ILE A 48 17.55 2.93 -37.32
C ILE A 48 17.56 3.60 -35.93
N LYS A 49 16.46 4.29 -35.59
CA LYS A 49 16.30 4.96 -34.30
C LYS A 49 15.63 4.02 -33.29
N ILE A 50 16.43 3.49 -32.37
CA ILE A 50 16.04 2.60 -31.30
C ILE A 50 16.13 3.38 -29.98
N ASP A 51 15.04 3.42 -29.24
CA ASP A 51 14.85 4.14 -27.98
C ASP A 51 14.13 3.25 -26.95
N LEU A 52 13.99 3.73 -25.72
CA LEU A 52 13.43 2.94 -24.60
C LEU A 52 11.95 2.53 -24.78
N TYR A 53 11.25 3.07 -25.78
CA TYR A 53 9.85 2.72 -26.06
C TYR A 53 9.72 1.71 -27.18
N ASN A 54 10.66 1.67 -28.13
CA ASN A 54 10.59 0.78 -29.30
C ASN A 54 11.69 -0.30 -29.35
N PHE A 55 12.62 -0.35 -28.39
CA PHE A 55 13.72 -1.33 -28.44
C PHE A 55 13.29 -2.80 -28.31
N ASP A 56 12.11 -3.09 -27.75
CA ASP A 56 11.53 -4.44 -27.68
C ASP A 56 10.69 -4.81 -28.94
N HIS A 57 10.67 -3.95 -29.97
CA HIS A 57 9.89 -4.19 -31.19
C HIS A 57 10.56 -5.25 -32.08
N ILE A 58 9.76 -6.14 -32.68
CA ILE A 58 10.23 -7.29 -33.50
C ILE A 58 11.13 -6.83 -34.66
N ASP A 59 10.83 -5.68 -35.26
CA ASP A 59 11.60 -5.06 -36.35
C ASP A 59 13.09 -4.81 -36.00
N PHE A 60 13.45 -4.80 -34.71
CA PHE A 60 14.82 -4.59 -34.24
C PHE A 60 15.43 -5.82 -33.56
N ALA A 61 14.77 -6.97 -33.57
CA ALA A 61 15.27 -8.20 -32.94
C ALA A 61 16.66 -8.61 -33.45
N ASP A 62 16.93 -8.37 -34.75
CA ASP A 62 18.21 -8.67 -35.42
C ASP A 62 19.13 -7.45 -35.53
N SER A 63 18.80 -6.33 -34.86
CA SER A 63 19.60 -5.12 -34.90
C SER A 63 20.92 -5.30 -34.13
N LYS A 64 22.03 -4.87 -34.73
CA LYS A 64 23.35 -4.84 -34.09
C LYS A 64 23.43 -3.85 -32.91
N TYR A 65 22.55 -2.85 -32.88
CA TYR A 65 22.57 -1.78 -31.88
C TYR A 65 21.41 -1.93 -30.89
N VAL A 66 21.69 -1.68 -29.61
CA VAL A 66 20.72 -1.80 -28.50
C VAL A 66 19.87 -0.54 -28.33
N LEU A 67 20.51 0.64 -28.30
CA LEU A 67 19.86 1.95 -28.25
C LEU A 67 20.66 2.93 -29.11
N THR A 68 19.97 3.72 -29.92
CA THR A 68 20.60 4.74 -30.79
C THR A 68 20.08 6.15 -30.53
N SER A 69 19.03 6.30 -29.72
CA SER A 69 18.53 7.60 -29.26
C SER A 69 19.44 8.21 -28.19
N PRO A 70 20.02 9.42 -28.41
CA PRO A 70 20.91 10.08 -27.44
C PRO A 70 20.28 10.25 -26.06
N ARG A 71 19.02 10.67 -25.99
CA ARG A 71 18.28 10.85 -24.72
C ARG A 71 18.08 9.54 -23.96
N SER A 72 17.92 8.43 -24.69
CA SER A 72 17.78 7.10 -24.08
C SER A 72 19.11 6.60 -23.52
N LEU A 73 20.21 6.87 -24.22
CA LEU A 73 21.56 6.58 -23.74
C LEU A 73 21.91 7.43 -22.51
N GLU A 74 21.56 8.71 -22.51
CA GLU A 74 21.76 9.60 -21.35
C GLU A 74 20.96 9.14 -20.13
N ALA A 75 19.70 8.74 -20.29
CA ALA A 75 18.88 8.22 -19.18
C ALA A 75 19.50 6.97 -18.54
N CYS A 76 20.05 6.05 -19.35
CA CYS A 76 20.78 4.88 -18.85
C CYS A 76 22.05 5.30 -18.09
N ALA A 77 22.81 6.26 -18.63
CA ALA A 77 24.04 6.76 -18.02
C ALA A 77 23.78 7.43 -16.66
N ARG A 78 22.72 8.25 -16.53
CA ARG A 78 22.34 8.90 -15.26
C ARG A 78 21.99 7.89 -14.16
N LEU A 79 21.46 6.73 -14.54
CA LEU A 79 21.11 5.64 -13.62
C LEU A 79 22.23 4.60 -13.45
N ASN A 80 23.39 4.79 -14.07
CA ASN A 80 24.50 3.83 -14.11
C ASN A 80 24.09 2.44 -14.64
N LEU A 81 23.11 2.39 -15.53
CA LEU A 81 22.63 1.16 -16.16
C LEU A 81 23.29 0.96 -17.53
N LYS A 82 23.70 -0.27 -17.84
CA LYS A 82 24.23 -0.63 -19.16
C LYS A 82 23.05 -0.93 -20.09
N PRO A 83 22.96 -0.34 -21.30
CA PRO A 83 21.84 -0.62 -22.22
C PRO A 83 21.58 -2.11 -22.48
N ALA A 84 22.64 -2.92 -22.56
CA ALA A 84 22.54 -4.37 -22.78
C ALA A 84 21.82 -5.12 -21.64
N THR A 85 21.77 -4.58 -20.42
CA THR A 85 21.06 -5.25 -19.30
C THR A 85 19.54 -5.07 -19.37
N LEU A 86 19.06 -4.16 -20.22
CA LEU A 86 17.63 -3.95 -20.45
C LEU A 86 17.05 -4.93 -21.49
N LEU A 87 17.90 -5.68 -22.20
CA LEU A 87 17.46 -6.65 -23.19
C LEU A 87 16.87 -7.90 -22.54
N PRO A 88 15.77 -8.46 -23.08
CA PRO A 88 15.25 -9.75 -22.64
C PRO A 88 16.32 -10.83 -22.80
N LYS A 89 16.62 -11.55 -21.72
CA LYS A 89 17.51 -12.72 -21.77
C LYS A 89 16.67 -13.95 -22.02
N LYS A 90 17.09 -14.83 -22.94
CA LYS A 90 16.36 -16.07 -23.21
C LYS A 90 16.73 -17.10 -22.14
N LEU A 91 15.80 -17.98 -21.76
CA LEU A 91 16.11 -19.07 -20.83
C LEU A 91 17.28 -19.94 -21.32
N ALA A 92 17.43 -20.09 -22.64
CA ALA A 92 18.55 -20.82 -23.24
C ALA A 92 19.92 -20.25 -22.82
N ASP A 93 20.02 -18.93 -22.61
CA ASP A 93 21.26 -18.26 -22.20
C ASP A 93 21.60 -18.51 -20.72
N LEU A 94 20.61 -18.96 -19.93
CA LEU A 94 20.75 -19.29 -18.50
C LEU A 94 20.98 -20.78 -18.25
N THR A 95 20.83 -21.63 -19.28
CA THR A 95 21.08 -23.07 -19.15
C THR A 95 22.57 -23.32 -18.92
N SER A 96 22.95 -23.45 -17.65
CA SER A 96 24.21 -24.09 -17.27
C SER A 96 23.93 -25.55 -16.95
N ASP A 97 24.81 -26.46 -17.37
CA ASP A 97 24.64 -27.92 -17.37
C ASP A 97 24.37 -28.57 -16.00
N LYS A 98 24.22 -27.80 -14.92
CA LYS A 98 24.13 -28.29 -13.53
C LYS A 98 22.93 -27.77 -12.74
N VAL A 99 22.11 -26.86 -13.28
CA VAL A 99 20.96 -26.27 -12.54
C VAL A 99 19.65 -26.93 -12.95
N ARG A 100 18.79 -27.22 -11.97
CA ARG A 100 17.46 -27.78 -12.21
C ARG A 100 16.60 -26.77 -12.99
N PHE A 101 15.85 -27.27 -13.97
CA PHE A 101 15.00 -26.44 -14.84
C PHE A 101 14.01 -25.55 -14.07
N SER A 102 13.41 -26.06 -12.98
CA SER A 102 12.49 -25.28 -12.15
C SER A 102 13.15 -24.03 -11.57
N THR A 103 14.35 -24.18 -11.02
CA THR A 103 15.12 -23.06 -10.45
C THR A 103 15.57 -22.08 -11.55
N LEU A 104 15.80 -22.54 -12.78
CA LEU A 104 16.12 -21.67 -13.91
C LEU A 104 14.95 -20.78 -14.32
N VAL A 105 13.72 -21.30 -14.25
CA VAL A 105 12.50 -20.52 -14.52
C VAL A 105 12.34 -19.45 -13.45
N ASP A 106 12.45 -19.81 -12.17
CA ASP A 106 12.31 -18.86 -11.06
C ASP A 106 13.35 -17.71 -11.17
N VAL A 107 14.61 -18.05 -11.44
CA VAL A 107 15.68 -17.06 -11.63
C VAL A 107 15.45 -16.21 -12.88
N HIS A 108 14.92 -16.79 -13.96
CA HIS A 108 14.59 -16.04 -15.16
C HIS A 108 13.47 -15.03 -14.90
N ASP A 109 12.43 -15.44 -14.17
CA ASP A 109 11.30 -14.57 -13.81
C ASP A 109 11.76 -13.41 -12.91
N GLU A 110 12.59 -13.68 -11.90
CA GLU A 110 13.18 -12.63 -11.05
C GLU A 110 14.00 -11.63 -11.88
N MET A 111 14.82 -12.13 -12.81
CA MET A 111 15.61 -11.29 -13.70
C MET A 111 14.75 -10.45 -14.65
N GLU A 112 13.61 -10.98 -15.11
CA GLU A 112 12.69 -10.25 -15.97
C GLU A 112 11.94 -9.16 -15.20
N ILE A 113 11.57 -9.42 -13.95
CA ILE A 113 11.00 -8.40 -13.04
C ILE A 113 12.00 -7.25 -12.85
N ASP A 114 13.25 -7.55 -12.53
CA ASP A 114 14.30 -6.55 -12.37
C ASP A 114 14.58 -5.77 -13.65
N ARG A 115 14.58 -6.45 -14.80
CA ARG A 115 14.73 -5.83 -16.13
C ARG A 115 13.61 -4.81 -16.38
N LEU A 116 12.35 -5.20 -16.15
CA LEU A 116 11.18 -4.33 -16.34
C LEU A 116 11.20 -3.13 -15.40
N ALA A 117 11.57 -3.34 -14.13
CA ALA A 117 11.71 -2.26 -13.16
C ALA A 117 12.78 -1.24 -13.57
N ASN A 118 13.95 -1.72 -14.01
CA ASN A 118 15.04 -0.87 -14.51
C ASN A 118 14.65 -0.14 -15.80
N LEU A 119 13.96 -0.82 -16.72
CA LEU A 119 13.46 -0.23 -17.94
C LEU A 119 12.50 0.93 -17.66
N GLN A 120 11.59 0.75 -16.70
CA GLN A 120 10.66 1.80 -16.31
C GLN A 120 11.39 3.02 -15.74
N ARG A 121 12.37 2.81 -14.85
CA ARG A 121 13.19 3.90 -14.31
C ARG A 121 13.91 4.69 -15.41
N CYS A 122 14.46 3.99 -16.41
CA CYS A 122 15.08 4.64 -17.56
C CYS A 122 14.08 5.46 -18.38
N ARG A 123 12.84 4.97 -18.56
CA ARG A 123 11.78 5.71 -19.27
C ARG A 123 11.41 7.00 -18.54
N ASP A 124 11.29 6.93 -17.21
CA ASP A 124 10.96 8.07 -16.37
C ASP A 124 12.10 9.12 -16.40
N GLU A 125 13.36 8.69 -16.29
CA GLU A 125 14.52 9.59 -16.38
C GLU A 125 14.65 10.22 -17.78
N ARG A 126 14.33 9.48 -18.85
CA ARG A 126 14.27 10.04 -20.20
C ARG A 126 13.18 11.12 -20.31
N GLU A 127 12.01 10.92 -19.70
CA GLU A 127 10.97 11.93 -19.69
C GLU A 127 11.40 13.18 -18.91
N LYS A 128 12.13 12.99 -17.81
CA LYS A 128 12.73 14.08 -17.04
C LYS A 128 13.73 14.88 -17.88
N ILE A 129 14.61 14.21 -18.63
CA ILE A 129 15.52 14.86 -19.60
C ILE A 129 14.73 15.69 -20.62
N ILE A 130 13.64 15.14 -21.19
CA ILE A 130 12.80 15.87 -22.13
C ILE A 130 12.19 17.12 -21.48
N ARG A 131 11.73 17.02 -20.23
CA ARG A 131 11.19 18.18 -19.50
C ARG A 131 12.27 19.23 -19.22
N GLU A 132 13.47 18.82 -18.82
CA GLU A 132 14.62 19.70 -18.60
C GLU A 132 15.05 20.42 -19.89
N GLU A 133 15.03 19.74 -21.03
CA GLU A 133 15.35 20.32 -22.34
C GLU A 133 14.24 21.22 -22.90
N THR A 134 12.97 20.87 -22.68
CA THR A 134 11.81 21.60 -23.23
C THR A 134 11.55 22.89 -22.45
N PHE A 135 11.86 22.89 -21.16
CA PHE A 135 11.85 24.06 -20.30
C PHE A 135 13.28 24.37 -19.88
N PRO A 136 14.13 24.86 -20.81
CA PRO A 136 15.46 25.32 -20.43
C PRO A 136 15.21 26.42 -19.41
N LYS A 137 15.64 26.19 -18.16
CA LYS A 137 15.49 27.12 -17.04
C LYS A 137 15.91 28.51 -17.52
N SER A 138 14.95 29.33 -17.93
CA SER A 138 15.24 30.68 -18.36
C SER A 138 15.59 31.43 -17.07
N LEU A 139 16.84 31.88 -17.02
CA LEU A 139 17.24 33.05 -16.25
C LEU A 139 16.92 33.00 -14.74
N SER A 140 17.56 32.09 -14.01
CA SER A 140 17.84 32.38 -12.60
C SER A 140 19.19 31.79 -12.21
N THR A 141 20.08 32.65 -11.74
CA THR A 141 21.45 32.40 -11.24
C THR A 141 22.58 32.31 -12.28
N LYS A 142 22.74 33.37 -13.09
CA LYS A 142 24.10 33.93 -13.31
C LYS A 142 24.32 35.00 -12.25
N LEU A 143 24.93 34.64 -11.12
CA LEU A 143 25.63 35.60 -10.28
C LEU A 143 26.59 34.87 -9.35
N VAL A 144 27.84 35.33 -9.46
CA VAL A 144 28.99 35.12 -8.58
C VAL A 144 29.83 33.86 -8.83
N ASP A 145 30.64 33.96 -9.89
CA ASP A 145 32.02 33.51 -9.86
C ASP A 145 32.82 34.37 -8.86
N SER A 146 33.27 33.76 -7.76
CA SER A 146 34.47 34.19 -7.05
C SER A 146 35.07 33.05 -6.24
N LYS A 147 35.83 32.21 -6.95
CA LYS A 147 37.23 31.86 -6.63
C LYS A 147 37.62 31.99 -5.15
N THR A 148 37.50 30.91 -4.39
CA THR A 148 38.41 30.64 -3.26
C THR A 148 38.73 29.14 -3.18
N LYS A 149 40.02 28.85 -3.37
CA LYS A 149 40.67 27.61 -2.97
C LYS A 149 40.62 27.53 -1.44
N SER A 150 40.00 26.51 -0.86
CA SER A 150 40.40 25.97 0.44
C SER A 150 39.89 24.54 0.63
N ASN A 151 40.71 23.78 1.35
CA ASN A 151 40.71 22.35 1.63
C ASN A 151 39.37 21.70 2.06
N PRO A 152 39.23 20.38 1.87
CA PRO A 152 38.14 19.60 2.44
C PRO A 152 38.49 19.18 3.88
N SER A 153 37.93 19.91 4.85
CA SER A 153 37.85 19.45 6.23
C SER A 153 36.44 18.92 6.49
N ASN A 154 36.32 17.60 6.42
CA ASN A 154 35.57 16.75 7.33
C ASN A 154 34.38 17.39 8.08
N SER A 155 33.15 17.24 7.57
CA SER A 155 31.95 17.26 8.39
C SER A 155 30.96 16.20 7.90
N HIS A 156 31.10 15.05 8.54
CA HIS A 156 30.16 13.96 8.62
C HIS A 156 28.86 14.47 9.28
N LEU A 157 27.81 14.67 8.49
CA LEU A 157 26.45 14.87 8.99
C LEU A 157 25.61 13.69 8.51
N HIS A 158 25.58 12.66 9.35
CA HIS A 158 24.53 11.66 9.33
C HIS A 158 23.24 12.32 9.83
N ASP A 159 22.26 12.45 8.94
CA ASP A 159 20.86 12.56 9.35
C ASP A 159 20.44 11.19 9.92
N HIS A 160 20.53 11.08 11.24
CA HIS A 160 20.03 9.95 12.01
C HIS A 160 18.54 10.18 12.28
N VAL A 161 17.68 9.60 11.44
CA VAL A 161 16.23 9.52 11.70
C VAL A 161 16.01 8.57 12.87
N GLU A 162 15.86 9.15 14.06
CA GLU A 162 15.57 8.47 15.32
C GLU A 162 14.12 7.97 15.34
N SER A 163 13.91 6.78 14.79
CA SER A 163 12.68 6.02 14.96
C SER A 163 12.60 5.48 16.38
N ARG A 164 11.85 6.18 17.24
CA ARG A 164 11.52 5.75 18.61
C ARG A 164 10.66 4.49 18.57
N LEU A 165 11.29 3.34 18.77
CA LEU A 165 10.64 2.10 19.18
C LEU A 165 10.35 2.14 20.69
N PRO A 166 9.25 1.55 21.17
CA PRO A 166 8.94 1.49 22.59
C PRO A 166 9.90 0.55 23.33
N PRO A 167 10.19 0.81 24.62
CA PRO A 167 11.14 0.01 25.39
C PRO A 167 10.59 -1.41 25.61
N ARG A 168 11.38 -2.37 25.15
CA ARG A 168 11.20 -3.81 25.35
C ARG A 168 11.31 -4.12 26.86
N PRO A 169 10.40 -4.91 27.46
CA PRO A 169 10.50 -5.30 28.86
C PRO A 169 11.73 -6.21 29.07
N PRO A 170 12.46 -6.08 30.20
CA PRO A 170 13.60 -6.93 30.49
C PRO A 170 13.13 -8.38 30.73
N SER A 171 13.61 -9.26 29.86
CA SER A 171 13.45 -10.70 29.95
C SER A 171 14.17 -11.20 31.21
N SER A 172 13.41 -11.87 32.08
CA SER A 172 13.94 -12.78 33.09
C SER A 172 14.86 -13.81 32.43
N SER A 173 16.06 -14.01 32.98
CA SER A 173 16.69 -15.33 33.19
C SER A 173 18.13 -15.16 33.67
N ARG A 174 18.28 -14.93 34.97
CA ARG A 174 19.50 -15.36 35.67
C ARG A 174 19.06 -16.26 36.81
N LEU A 175 19.07 -17.56 36.52
CA LEU A 175 18.97 -18.62 37.51
C LEU A 175 20.23 -18.54 38.38
N THR A 176 20.10 -17.91 39.55
CA THR A 176 20.99 -18.18 40.68
C THR A 176 20.50 -19.46 41.33
N THR A 177 21.10 -20.58 40.93
CA THR A 177 21.15 -21.81 41.71
C THR A 177 21.89 -21.53 43.01
N THR A 178 21.17 -21.08 44.04
CA THR A 178 21.65 -21.18 45.41
C THR A 178 21.46 -22.63 45.83
N ASN A 179 22.57 -23.35 45.88
CA ASN A 179 22.69 -24.67 46.50
C ASN A 179 22.29 -24.55 47.98
N LEU A 180 21.01 -24.78 48.27
CA LEU A 180 20.52 -25.13 49.59
C LEU A 180 21.00 -26.55 49.89
N THR A 181 22.23 -26.59 50.40
CA THR A 181 22.80 -27.76 51.06
C THR A 181 21.92 -28.07 52.27
N TRP A 182 21.06 -29.07 52.13
CA TRP A 182 20.35 -29.67 53.26
C TRP A 182 21.40 -30.21 54.22
N LYS A 183 21.68 -29.47 55.29
CA LYS A 183 22.44 -30.00 56.43
C LYS A 183 21.52 -31.01 57.12
N THR A 184 21.87 -32.28 57.00
CA THR A 184 21.30 -33.38 57.77
C THR A 184 21.52 -33.11 59.27
N PRO A 185 20.49 -33.21 60.12
CA PRO A 185 20.65 -33.15 61.56
C PRO A 185 21.01 -34.56 62.07
N ASP A 186 22.29 -34.94 62.02
CA ASP A 186 22.70 -36.30 62.44
C ASP A 186 23.98 -36.35 63.31
N ASP A 187 24.27 -35.29 64.09
CA ASP A 187 25.47 -35.22 64.95
C ASP A 187 25.16 -34.82 66.41
N ARG A 188 23.99 -35.18 66.96
CA ARG A 188 23.66 -34.85 68.36
C ARG A 188 23.42 -36.02 69.32
N ASN A 189 23.62 -37.26 68.88
CA ASN A 189 23.32 -38.44 69.71
C ASN A 189 24.55 -39.20 70.25
N GLU A 190 25.78 -38.78 69.97
CA GLU A 190 26.99 -39.47 70.48
C GLU A 190 27.45 -39.05 71.88
N LEU A 191 26.89 -38.00 72.50
CA LEU A 191 27.37 -37.48 73.79
C LEU A 191 26.63 -38.03 75.03
N ARG A 192 25.76 -39.03 74.89
CA ARG A 192 24.93 -39.52 76.02
C ARG A 192 25.16 -40.97 76.44
N ILE A 193 26.16 -41.66 75.89
CA ILE A 193 26.54 -43.02 76.30
C ILE A 193 27.73 -43.04 77.28
N SER A 194 28.43 -41.91 77.48
CA SER A 194 29.64 -41.85 78.32
C SER A 194 29.41 -41.68 79.83
N ALA A 195 28.17 -41.42 80.29
CA ALA A 195 27.90 -41.18 81.72
C ALA A 195 27.58 -42.45 82.54
N SER A 196 27.17 -43.56 81.90
CA SER A 196 26.81 -44.81 82.61
C SER A 196 27.99 -45.75 82.86
N ALA A 197 29.14 -45.54 82.21
CA ALA A 197 30.32 -46.38 82.36
C ALA A 197 31.11 -46.10 83.66
N ASN A 198 30.95 -44.91 84.25
CA ASN A 198 31.70 -44.51 85.44
C ASN A 198 31.15 -45.08 86.76
N PHE A 199 29.89 -45.54 86.79
CA PHE A 199 29.27 -46.05 88.02
C PHE A 199 29.72 -47.48 88.37
N LEU A 200 29.97 -48.34 87.38
CA LEU A 200 30.50 -49.69 87.63
C LEU A 200 31.96 -49.67 88.10
N ASP A 201 32.74 -48.66 87.71
CA ASP A 201 34.15 -48.52 88.12
C ASP A 201 34.30 -48.03 89.58
N ASP A 202 33.37 -47.22 90.09
CA ASP A 202 33.38 -46.78 91.49
C ASP A 202 32.95 -47.89 92.47
N VAL A 203 32.02 -48.78 92.08
CA VAL A 203 31.68 -49.97 92.90
C VAL A 203 32.85 -50.95 92.95
N ARG A 204 33.60 -51.11 91.86
CA ARG A 204 34.82 -51.94 91.81
C ARG A 204 35.98 -51.39 92.64
N ARG A 205 36.06 -50.07 92.82
CA ARG A 205 37.07 -49.42 93.68
C ARG A 205 36.79 -49.63 95.17
N MET A 206 35.52 -49.70 95.57
CA MET A 206 35.17 -49.97 96.98
C MET A 206 35.49 -51.42 97.39
N ASP A 207 35.27 -52.39 96.51
CA ASP A 207 35.54 -53.83 96.76
C ASP A 207 37.05 -54.11 96.97
N LYS A 208 37.92 -53.37 96.29
CA LYS A 208 39.39 -53.47 96.48
C LYS A 208 39.90 -52.85 97.78
N SER A 209 39.13 -51.98 98.45
CA SER A 209 39.56 -51.38 99.71
C SER A 209 39.27 -52.25 100.93
N LEU A 210 38.33 -53.21 100.83
CA LEU A 210 37.97 -54.13 101.92
C LEU A 210 38.90 -55.35 102.05
N GLN A 211 39.76 -55.64 101.05
CA GLN A 211 40.71 -56.75 101.10
C GLN A 211 42.08 -56.39 101.74
N ARG A 212 42.31 -55.12 102.11
CA ARG A 212 43.57 -54.68 102.74
C ARG A 212 43.34 -54.06 104.13
N LYS A 213 42.95 -54.87 105.10
CA LYS A 213 43.30 -54.69 106.53
C LYS A 213 42.84 -55.92 107.31
N GLY A 214 43.64 -56.99 107.21
CA GLY A 214 43.67 -58.03 108.24
C GLY A 214 44.42 -57.50 109.45
N THR A 215 43.68 -56.94 110.41
CA THR A 215 44.15 -56.80 111.79
C THR A 215 43.03 -57.30 112.67
N SER A 216 43.25 -58.50 113.19
CA SER A 216 42.42 -59.23 114.14
C SER A 216 42.29 -58.45 115.45
N ASP A 217 41.10 -57.91 115.71
CA ASP A 217 40.72 -57.34 117.01
C ASP A 217 39.30 -57.82 117.36
N PRO A 218 39.13 -58.80 118.28
CA PRO A 218 37.89 -59.57 118.43
C PRO A 218 36.77 -58.88 119.25
N ASN A 219 36.76 -57.55 119.38
CA ASN A 219 35.81 -56.85 120.27
C ASN A 219 35.00 -55.72 119.60
N LYS A 220 34.45 -55.95 118.40
CA LYS A 220 33.59 -54.99 117.68
C LYS A 220 32.35 -55.64 117.02
N ASN A 221 31.75 -56.64 117.66
CA ASN A 221 30.61 -57.37 117.06
C ASN A 221 29.25 -56.65 117.22
N ASP A 222 29.08 -55.78 118.22
CA ASP A 222 27.79 -55.11 118.48
C ASP A 222 27.62 -53.78 117.71
N GLN A 223 28.71 -53.19 117.21
CA GLN A 223 28.66 -51.99 116.35
C GLN A 223 28.30 -52.32 114.90
N TYR A 224 28.48 -53.57 114.48
CA TYR A 224 28.15 -54.07 113.15
C TYR A 224 26.64 -54.27 112.97
N VAL A 225 25.92 -54.72 114.00
CA VAL A 225 24.48 -54.99 113.94
C VAL A 225 23.66 -53.69 113.84
N ASN A 226 24.01 -52.65 114.61
CA ASN A 226 23.38 -51.33 114.50
C ASN A 226 23.76 -50.57 113.21
N GLY A 227 24.94 -50.84 112.66
CA GLY A 227 25.33 -50.34 111.33
C GLY A 227 24.49 -50.98 110.22
N LEU A 228 24.20 -52.28 110.32
CA LEU A 228 23.37 -53.01 109.38
C LEU A 228 21.90 -52.55 109.38
N GLU A 229 21.30 -52.25 110.55
CA GLU A 229 19.92 -51.76 110.62
C GLU A 229 19.78 -50.33 110.05
N ASN A 230 20.77 -49.45 110.29
CA ASN A 230 20.82 -48.13 109.65
C ASN A 230 21.03 -48.22 108.13
N VAL A 231 21.88 -49.14 107.66
CA VAL A 231 22.05 -49.40 106.23
C VAL A 231 20.75 -49.94 105.61
N LYS A 232 20.02 -50.80 106.32
CA LYS A 232 18.71 -51.31 105.88
C LYS A 232 17.66 -50.19 105.78
N GLN A 233 17.55 -49.30 106.76
CA GLN A 233 16.65 -48.14 106.66
C GLN A 233 17.05 -47.15 105.55
N ILE A 234 18.35 -46.93 105.33
CA ILE A 234 18.86 -46.11 104.22
C ILE A 234 18.52 -46.76 102.88
N LEU A 235 18.64 -48.09 102.78
CA LEU A 235 18.29 -48.83 101.58
C LEU A 235 16.79 -48.83 101.33
N GLU A 236 15.95 -49.02 102.36
CA GLU A 236 14.49 -48.94 102.25
C GLU A 236 14.02 -47.53 101.85
N GLN A 237 14.56 -46.46 102.45
CA GLN A 237 14.27 -45.09 102.02
C GLN A 237 14.76 -44.81 100.60
N ARG A 238 15.91 -45.37 100.19
CA ARG A 238 16.42 -45.24 98.83
C ARG A 238 15.53 -45.99 97.85
N VAL A 239 15.04 -47.18 98.19
CA VAL A 239 14.09 -47.94 97.38
C VAL A 239 12.80 -47.14 97.18
N ILE A 240 12.22 -46.59 98.25
CA ILE A 240 11.00 -45.77 98.18
C ILE A 240 11.22 -44.50 97.33
N ARG A 241 12.37 -43.83 97.47
CA ARG A 241 12.73 -42.66 96.63
C ARG A 241 12.89 -43.08 95.17
N THR A 242 13.59 -44.18 94.90
CA THR A 242 13.78 -44.67 93.53
C THR A 242 12.47 -45.14 92.90
N THR A 243 11.54 -45.74 93.64
CA THR A 243 10.22 -46.12 93.10
C THR A 243 9.37 -44.89 92.82
N SER A 244 9.39 -43.89 93.72
CA SER A 244 8.68 -42.62 93.51
C SER A 244 9.28 -41.79 92.37
N ASP A 245 10.60 -41.77 92.23
CA ASP A 245 11.31 -41.08 91.14
C ASP A 245 11.07 -41.81 89.81
N ASN A 246 11.05 -43.15 89.80
CA ASN A 246 10.71 -43.95 88.62
C ASN A 246 9.25 -43.74 88.18
N GLU A 247 8.30 -43.61 89.11
CA GLU A 247 6.90 -43.30 88.80
C GLU A 247 6.74 -41.89 88.21
N LEU A 248 7.46 -40.90 88.75
CA LEU A 248 7.49 -39.55 88.21
C LEU A 248 8.12 -39.50 86.80
N ASP A 249 9.22 -40.24 86.60
CA ASP A 249 9.87 -40.38 85.31
C ASP A 249 8.95 -41.05 84.28
N SER A 250 8.20 -42.08 84.68
CA SER A 250 7.19 -42.74 83.84
C SER A 250 6.09 -41.77 83.41
N LEU A 251 5.52 -40.99 84.35
CA LEU A 251 4.50 -39.98 84.04
C LEU A 251 5.05 -38.85 83.14
N THR A 252 6.29 -38.41 83.35
CA THR A 252 6.90 -37.39 82.48
C THR A 252 7.19 -37.93 81.08
N PHE A 253 7.54 -39.21 80.97
CA PHE A 253 7.70 -39.88 79.69
C PHE A 253 6.37 -39.96 78.93
N GLU A 254 5.29 -40.41 79.58
CA GLU A 254 3.96 -40.42 78.98
C GLU A 254 3.49 -39.03 78.54
N LYS A 255 3.70 -38.00 79.38
CA LYS A 255 3.38 -36.61 79.03
C LYS A 255 4.16 -36.15 77.80
N LYS A 256 5.45 -36.47 77.70
CA LYS A 256 6.28 -36.14 76.53
C LYS A 256 5.85 -36.90 75.28
N GLN A 257 5.46 -38.17 75.41
CA GLN A 257 4.91 -38.95 74.29
C GLN A 257 3.60 -38.34 73.77
N HIS A 258 2.69 -37.96 74.69
CA HIS A 258 1.44 -37.30 74.35
C HIS A 258 1.69 -35.92 73.69
N GLU A 259 2.63 -35.12 74.21
CA GLU A 259 3.03 -33.84 73.63
C GLU A 259 3.63 -34.00 72.22
N LEU A 260 4.45 -35.03 72.01
CA LEU A 260 5.02 -35.35 70.70
C LEU A 260 3.92 -35.73 69.70
N LEU A 261 2.92 -36.50 70.13
CA LEU A 261 1.76 -36.88 69.33
C LEU A 261 0.92 -35.66 68.91
N LEU A 262 0.66 -34.73 69.85
CA LEU A 262 -0.02 -33.47 69.55
C LEU A 262 0.80 -32.59 68.59
N SER A 263 2.11 -32.49 68.81
CA SER A 263 3.01 -31.74 67.93
C SER A 263 3.03 -32.32 66.50
N HIS A 264 3.05 -33.65 66.38
CA HIS A 264 2.96 -34.34 65.10
C HIS A 264 1.62 -34.04 64.41
N TYR A 265 0.51 -34.12 65.15
CA TYR A 265 -0.82 -33.80 64.63
C TYR A 265 -0.92 -32.34 64.14
N ASP A 266 -0.43 -31.38 64.92
CA ASP A 266 -0.40 -29.97 64.54
C ASP A 266 0.49 -29.72 63.30
N HIS A 267 1.61 -30.42 63.21
CA HIS A 267 2.50 -30.35 62.05
C HIS A 267 1.82 -30.89 60.79
N GLU A 268 1.13 -32.03 60.90
CA GLU A 268 0.37 -32.62 59.81
C GLU A 268 -0.76 -31.69 59.35
N LEU A 269 -1.49 -31.08 60.28
CA LEU A 269 -2.53 -30.10 59.98
C LEU A 269 -1.96 -28.85 59.27
N LYS A 270 -0.79 -28.37 59.67
CA LYS A 270 -0.08 -27.28 58.98
C LYS A 270 0.31 -27.66 57.56
N ILE A 271 0.82 -28.88 57.34
CA ILE A 271 1.14 -29.39 56.00
C ILE A 271 -0.12 -29.46 55.15
N GLN A 272 -1.23 -29.98 55.68
CA GLN A 272 -2.49 -30.07 54.94
C GLN A 272 -3.00 -28.68 54.53
N LYS A 273 -3.00 -27.71 55.45
CA LYS A 273 -3.37 -26.31 55.14
C LYS A 273 -2.45 -25.68 54.10
N ALA A 274 -1.14 -25.91 54.18
CA ALA A 274 -0.19 -25.41 53.18
C ALA A 274 -0.44 -26.03 51.80
N ARG A 275 -0.75 -27.34 51.73
CA ARG A 275 -1.12 -28.02 50.48
C ARG A 275 -2.42 -27.48 49.88
N GLU A 276 -3.43 -27.20 50.71
CA GLU A 276 -4.69 -26.64 50.23
C GLU A 276 -4.50 -25.20 49.70
N ASN A 277 -3.75 -24.36 50.42
CA ASN A 277 -3.41 -23.02 49.96
C ASN A 277 -2.63 -23.06 48.65
N ALA A 278 -1.65 -23.97 48.52
CA ALA A 278 -0.92 -24.16 47.26
C ALA A 278 -1.87 -24.50 46.10
N ARG A 279 -2.81 -25.43 46.30
CA ARG A 279 -3.83 -25.77 45.29
C ARG A 279 -4.74 -24.59 44.93
N ARG A 280 -5.11 -23.75 45.90
CA ARG A 280 -5.91 -22.54 45.63
C ARG A 280 -5.13 -21.55 44.77
N THR A 281 -3.88 -21.27 45.12
CA THR A 281 -3.03 -20.35 44.33
C THR A 281 -2.72 -20.89 42.92
N GLU A 282 -2.64 -22.21 42.75
CA GLU A 282 -2.46 -22.83 41.44
C GLU A 282 -3.71 -22.65 40.57
N LYS A 283 -4.89 -22.92 41.12
CA LYS A 283 -6.17 -22.68 40.43
C LYS A 283 -6.38 -21.21 40.04
N GLU A 284 -6.00 -20.27 40.91
CA GLU A 284 -6.07 -18.84 40.61
C GLU A 284 -5.15 -18.48 39.43
N LYS A 285 -3.89 -18.97 39.43
CA LYS A 285 -2.97 -18.77 38.31
C LYS A 285 -3.46 -19.42 37.00
N GLU A 286 -4.12 -20.57 37.09
CA GLU A 286 -4.74 -21.20 35.92
C GLU A 286 -5.90 -20.37 35.37
N ALA A 287 -6.75 -19.81 36.24
CA ALA A 287 -7.82 -18.90 35.84
C ALA A 287 -7.26 -17.63 35.17
N GLU A 288 -6.22 -17.02 35.74
CA GLU A 288 -5.54 -15.85 35.16
C GLU A 288 -4.94 -16.14 33.77
N ARG A 289 -4.36 -17.34 33.59
CA ARG A 289 -3.84 -17.77 32.27
C ARG A 289 -4.97 -17.93 31.26
N TYR A 290 -6.09 -18.52 31.68
CA TYR A 290 -7.26 -18.67 30.83
C TYR A 290 -7.83 -17.31 30.41
N ASP A 291 -7.98 -16.38 31.35
CA ASP A 291 -8.45 -15.02 31.06
C ASP A 291 -7.49 -14.27 30.11
N SER A 292 -6.18 -14.45 30.31
CA SER A 292 -5.16 -13.89 29.42
C SER A 292 -5.27 -14.43 27.99
N LEU A 293 -5.47 -15.74 27.83
CA LEU A 293 -5.68 -16.38 26.52
C LEU A 293 -6.97 -15.90 25.85
N MET A 294 -8.04 -15.73 26.63
CA MET A 294 -9.31 -15.20 26.12
C MET A 294 -9.17 -13.75 25.63
N HIS A 295 -8.45 -12.90 26.38
CA HIS A 295 -8.15 -11.54 25.94
C HIS A 295 -7.32 -11.52 24.65
N GLU A 296 -6.28 -12.34 24.56
CA GLU A 296 -5.47 -12.45 23.35
C GLU A 296 -6.30 -12.89 22.14
N PHE A 297 -7.19 -13.88 22.31
CA PHE A 297 -8.09 -14.33 21.26
C PHE A 297 -9.05 -13.23 20.77
N VAL A 298 -9.62 -12.44 21.70
CA VAL A 298 -10.47 -11.30 21.36
C VAL A 298 -9.68 -10.24 20.60
N ASP A 299 -8.46 -9.91 21.04
CA ASP A 299 -7.61 -8.92 20.36
C ASP A 299 -7.22 -9.36 18.95
N GLN A 300 -6.89 -10.65 18.76
CA GLN A 300 -6.62 -11.22 17.45
C GLN A 300 -7.85 -11.12 16.54
N THR A 301 -9.04 -11.49 17.04
CA THR A 301 -10.31 -11.40 16.31
C THR A 301 -10.61 -9.95 15.89
N MET A 302 -10.46 -8.99 16.81
CA MET A 302 -10.68 -7.57 16.54
C MET A 302 -9.63 -6.99 15.58
N ALA A 303 -8.40 -7.51 15.58
CA ALA A 303 -7.37 -7.12 14.63
C ALA A 303 -7.68 -7.66 13.23
N GLU A 304 -8.15 -8.89 13.11
CA GLU A 304 -8.57 -9.49 11.84
C GLU A 304 -9.78 -8.77 11.25
N GLU A 305 -10.80 -8.47 12.06
CA GLU A 305 -11.96 -7.71 11.64
C GLU A 305 -11.55 -6.32 11.11
N ARG A 306 -10.62 -5.64 11.78
CA ARG A 306 -10.06 -4.36 11.30
C ARG A 306 -9.37 -4.49 9.94
N ARG A 307 -8.56 -5.54 9.74
CA ARG A 307 -7.91 -5.80 8.45
C ARG A 307 -8.95 -6.06 7.35
N GLN A 308 -9.99 -6.86 7.63
CA GLN A 308 -11.06 -7.13 6.68
C GLN A 308 -11.84 -5.86 6.33
N ASN A 309 -12.17 -5.03 7.32
CA ASN A 309 -12.85 -3.75 7.12
C ASN A 309 -11.99 -2.77 6.29
N GLU A 310 -10.67 -2.77 6.49
CA GLU A 310 -9.77 -1.96 5.66
C GLU A 310 -9.76 -2.44 4.20
N LEU A 311 -9.73 -3.76 3.97
CA LEU A 311 -9.80 -4.34 2.62
C LEU A 311 -11.13 -4.01 1.94
N ARG A 312 -12.26 -4.11 2.66
CA ARG A 312 -13.58 -3.70 2.16
C ARG A 312 -13.59 -2.22 1.74
N ARG A 313 -13.08 -1.32 2.59
CA ARG A 313 -12.96 0.11 2.27
C ARG A 313 -12.06 0.37 1.06
N LYS A 314 -10.97 -0.39 0.90
CA LYS A 314 -10.09 -0.31 -0.28
C LYS A 314 -10.85 -0.75 -1.54
N LEU A 315 -11.59 -1.84 -1.46
CA LEU A 315 -12.42 -2.35 -2.56
C LEU A 315 -13.51 -1.34 -2.96
N ASP A 316 -14.20 -0.74 -2.00
CA ASP A 316 -15.22 0.28 -2.25
C ASP A 316 -14.64 1.52 -2.94
N ARG A 317 -13.45 1.97 -2.52
CA ARG A 317 -12.73 3.07 -3.18
C ARG A 317 -12.37 2.74 -4.63
N LEU A 318 -11.93 1.51 -4.89
CA LEU A 318 -11.63 1.06 -6.25
C LEU A 318 -12.88 0.99 -7.12
N HIS A 319 -13.99 0.47 -6.60
CA HIS A 319 -15.27 0.47 -7.30
C HIS A 319 -15.76 1.88 -7.60
N HIS A 320 -15.70 2.78 -6.62
CA HIS A 320 -16.09 4.17 -6.80
C HIS A 320 -15.20 4.86 -7.85
N SER A 321 -13.88 4.67 -7.77
CA SER A 321 -12.94 5.20 -8.77
C SER A 321 -13.25 4.68 -10.17
N ARG A 322 -13.45 3.36 -10.33
CA ARG A 322 -13.83 2.74 -11.61
C ARG A 322 -15.12 3.33 -12.17
N HIS A 323 -16.15 3.48 -11.33
CA HIS A 323 -17.42 4.08 -11.74
C HIS A 323 -17.25 5.51 -12.25
N LEU A 324 -16.41 6.33 -11.60
CA LEU A 324 -16.10 7.68 -12.06
C LEU A 324 -15.39 7.69 -13.42
N TYR A 325 -14.44 6.77 -13.63
CA TYR A 325 -13.76 6.62 -14.92
C TYR A 325 -14.72 6.18 -16.03
N GLU A 326 -15.58 5.20 -15.76
CA GLU A 326 -16.60 4.73 -16.70
C GLU A 326 -17.60 5.86 -17.05
N ALA A 327 -18.04 6.64 -16.06
CA ALA A 327 -18.90 7.81 -16.29
C ALA A 327 -18.21 8.89 -17.14
N LEU A 328 -16.92 9.15 -16.90
CA LEU A 328 -16.14 10.10 -17.71
C LEU A 328 -15.96 9.59 -19.14
N GLN A 329 -15.69 8.30 -19.31
CA GLN A 329 -15.57 7.67 -20.63
C GLN A 329 -16.89 7.72 -21.40
N ALA A 330 -18.02 7.44 -20.74
CA ALA A 330 -19.35 7.55 -21.33
C ALA A 330 -19.64 8.98 -21.81
N LYS A 331 -19.33 10.00 -20.99
CA LYS A 331 -19.48 11.40 -21.36
C LYS A 331 -18.60 11.79 -22.56
N ASN A 332 -17.35 11.31 -22.61
CA ASN A 332 -16.47 11.56 -23.75
C ASN A 332 -17.01 10.91 -25.04
N HIS A 333 -17.57 9.71 -24.93
CA HIS A 333 -18.20 9.03 -26.06
C HIS A 333 -19.47 9.77 -26.53
N GLU A 334 -20.28 10.29 -25.60
CA GLU A 334 -21.45 11.12 -25.92
C GLU A 334 -21.05 12.40 -26.69
N ILE A 335 -19.99 13.09 -26.27
CA ILE A 335 -19.48 14.28 -26.97
C ILE A 335 -19.04 13.93 -28.39
N GLN A 336 -18.31 12.82 -28.57
CA GLN A 336 -17.90 12.35 -29.90
C GLN A 336 -19.10 12.00 -30.78
N ASN A 337 -20.12 11.36 -30.21
CA ASN A 337 -21.37 11.06 -30.91
C ASN A 337 -22.13 12.32 -31.32
N ALA A 338 -22.20 13.32 -30.45
CA ALA A 338 -22.83 14.61 -30.77
C ALA A 338 -22.09 15.33 -31.91
N ASP A 339 -20.74 15.35 -31.88
CA ASP A 339 -19.92 15.94 -32.93
C ASP A 339 -20.07 15.21 -34.27
N THR A 340 -20.12 13.88 -34.26
CA THR A 340 -20.32 13.09 -35.48
C THR A 340 -21.72 13.29 -36.07
N GLN A 341 -22.76 13.36 -35.22
CA GLN A 341 -24.12 13.69 -35.65
C GLN A 341 -24.19 15.10 -36.25
N LYS A 342 -23.55 16.08 -35.62
CA LYS A 342 -23.48 17.46 -36.13
C LYS A 342 -22.82 17.52 -37.51
N ARG A 343 -21.66 16.86 -37.68
CA ARG A 343 -20.98 16.77 -38.99
C ARG A 343 -21.87 16.09 -40.04
N ARG A 344 -22.58 15.03 -39.66
CA ARG A 344 -23.52 14.35 -40.57
C ARG A 344 -24.66 15.27 -41.00
N ALA A 345 -25.21 16.06 -40.08
CA ALA A 345 -26.26 17.03 -40.39
C ALA A 345 -25.75 18.15 -41.32
N GLU A 346 -24.55 18.68 -41.08
CA GLU A 346 -23.90 19.67 -41.94
C GLU A 346 -23.68 19.14 -43.36
N LEU A 347 -23.19 17.90 -43.50
CA LEU A 347 -23.02 17.24 -44.79
C LEU A 347 -24.34 17.05 -45.53
N LEU A 348 -25.40 16.63 -44.84
CA LEU A 348 -26.74 16.50 -45.45
C LEU A 348 -27.28 17.84 -45.94
N ASN A 349 -27.05 18.93 -45.19
CA ASN A 349 -27.45 20.26 -45.61
C ASN A 349 -26.66 20.75 -46.83
N GLU A 350 -25.37 20.44 -46.90
CA GLU A 350 -24.54 20.78 -48.07
C GLU A 350 -24.96 19.98 -49.31
N ILE A 351 -25.28 18.70 -49.16
CA ILE A 351 -25.85 17.87 -50.25
C ILE A 351 -27.15 18.51 -50.75
N LYS A 352 -28.11 18.81 -49.85
CA LYS A 352 -29.37 19.48 -50.23
C LYS A 352 -29.14 20.82 -50.94
N ARG A 353 -28.14 21.60 -50.53
CA ARG A 353 -27.80 22.88 -51.18
C ARG A 353 -27.27 22.65 -52.59
N LYS A 354 -26.43 21.64 -52.80
CA LYS A 354 -25.92 21.27 -54.13
C LYS A 354 -27.03 20.70 -55.03
N ASP A 355 -27.94 19.92 -54.47
CA ASP A 355 -29.10 19.38 -55.22
C ASP A 355 -29.99 20.51 -55.72
N ARG A 356 -30.30 21.51 -54.88
CA ARG A 356 -31.07 22.70 -55.30
C ARG A 356 -30.38 23.48 -56.43
N ARG A 357 -29.05 23.65 -56.35
CA ARG A 357 -28.28 24.30 -57.43
C ARG A 357 -28.33 23.51 -58.73
N THR A 358 -28.23 22.19 -58.61
CA THR A 358 -28.30 21.29 -59.77
C THR A 358 -29.69 21.34 -60.40
N GLN A 359 -30.75 21.33 -59.59
CA GLN A 359 -32.13 21.49 -60.06
C GLN A 359 -32.34 22.83 -60.77
N HIS A 360 -31.86 23.93 -60.18
CA HIS A 360 -31.93 25.26 -60.81
C HIS A 360 -31.22 25.27 -62.17
N PHE A 361 -30.01 24.71 -62.24
CA PHE A 361 -29.26 24.62 -63.49
C PHE A 361 -29.97 23.77 -64.55
N VAL A 362 -30.62 22.68 -64.15
CA VAL A 362 -31.44 21.86 -65.04
C VAL A 362 -32.65 22.65 -65.56
N GLN A 363 -33.31 23.42 -64.69
CA GLN A 363 -34.43 24.28 -65.05
C GLN A 363 -34.00 25.39 -66.04
N ASP A 364 -32.92 26.11 -65.76
CA ASP A 364 -32.39 27.16 -66.65
C ASP A 364 -32.06 26.61 -68.05
N LYS A 365 -31.48 25.40 -68.10
CA LYS A 365 -31.23 24.70 -69.37
C LYS A 365 -32.52 24.36 -70.10
N GLN A 366 -33.54 23.88 -69.38
CA GLN A 366 -34.82 23.55 -69.96
C GLN A 366 -35.52 24.80 -70.53
N ASP A 367 -35.46 25.90 -69.80
CA ASP A 367 -36.01 27.19 -70.23
C ASP A 367 -35.29 27.74 -71.45
N THR A 368 -33.95 27.62 -71.49
CA THR A 368 -33.14 27.97 -72.67
C THR A 368 -33.51 27.13 -73.89
N VAL A 369 -33.66 25.80 -73.73
CA VAL A 369 -34.10 24.90 -74.80
C VAL A 369 -35.51 25.27 -75.29
N ASN A 370 -36.43 25.56 -74.39
CA ASN A 370 -37.79 25.97 -74.73
C ASN A 370 -37.81 27.30 -75.48
N LEU A 371 -37.00 28.29 -75.06
CA LEU A 371 -36.83 29.56 -75.75
C LEU A 371 -36.30 29.36 -77.18
N CYS A 372 -35.24 28.55 -77.34
CA CYS A 372 -34.70 28.21 -78.65
C CYS A 372 -35.74 27.53 -79.56
N ARG A 373 -36.57 26.63 -79.02
CA ARG A 373 -37.68 26.01 -79.77
C ARG A 373 -38.71 27.04 -80.23
N THR A 374 -39.10 27.98 -79.37
CA THR A 374 -40.04 29.06 -79.71
C THR A 374 -39.48 29.97 -80.80
N ILE A 375 -38.21 30.38 -80.71
CA ILE A 375 -37.54 31.18 -81.73
C ILE A 375 -37.48 30.44 -83.08
N ALA A 376 -37.13 29.14 -83.05
CA ALA A 376 -37.08 28.32 -84.25
C ALA A 376 -38.45 28.19 -84.93
N LYS A 377 -39.52 27.99 -84.13
CA LYS A 377 -40.90 27.95 -84.62
C LYS A 377 -41.34 29.28 -85.22
N SER A 378 -41.15 30.39 -84.51
CA SER A 378 -41.46 31.74 -85.03
C SER A 378 -40.71 32.04 -86.33
N SER A 379 -39.44 31.64 -86.43
CA SER A 379 -38.65 31.77 -87.65
C SER A 379 -39.19 30.91 -88.79
N GLN A 380 -39.68 29.71 -88.50
CA GLN A 380 -40.32 28.82 -89.47
C GLN A 380 -41.64 29.40 -89.97
N ASP A 381 -42.49 29.89 -89.06
CA ASP A 381 -43.77 30.51 -89.38
C ASP A 381 -43.56 31.75 -90.26
N THR A 382 -42.55 32.57 -89.95
CA THR A 382 -42.15 33.73 -90.76
C THR A 382 -41.73 33.31 -92.18
N ARG A 383 -40.90 32.26 -92.29
CA ARG A 383 -40.50 31.72 -93.61
C ARG A 383 -41.69 31.17 -94.38
N GLN A 384 -42.62 30.50 -93.72
CA GLN A 384 -43.83 29.97 -94.35
C GLN A 384 -44.75 31.09 -94.82
N TYR A 385 -44.98 32.10 -93.99
CA TYR A 385 -45.73 33.30 -94.36
C TYR A 385 -45.10 34.01 -95.58
N ILE A 386 -43.77 34.13 -95.61
CA ILE A 386 -43.05 34.70 -96.78
C ILE A 386 -43.29 33.87 -98.05
N ARG A 387 -43.35 32.54 -97.95
CA ARG A 387 -43.65 31.65 -99.09
C ARG A 387 -45.11 31.76 -99.55
N GLU A 388 -46.05 31.90 -98.62
CA GLU A 388 -47.49 31.98 -98.91
C GLU A 388 -47.89 33.36 -99.47
N THR A 389 -47.22 34.42 -99.00
CA THR A 389 -47.38 35.78 -99.56
C THR A 389 -46.72 35.86 -100.93
N LYS A 390 -47.50 35.62 -101.99
CA LYS A 390 -47.14 35.76 -103.42
C LYS A 390 -46.80 37.20 -103.88
N GLU A 391 -46.35 38.06 -102.98
CA GLU A 391 -45.82 39.37 -103.37
C GLU A 391 -44.47 39.16 -104.09
N ASN A 392 -44.34 39.69 -105.31
CA ASN A 392 -43.09 39.64 -106.06
C ASN A 392 -41.98 40.35 -105.26
N PHE A 393 -40.76 39.82 -105.32
CA PHE A 393 -39.61 40.31 -104.55
C PHE A 393 -39.42 41.84 -104.64
N ASP A 394 -39.71 42.40 -105.81
CA ASP A 394 -39.62 43.84 -106.08
C ASP A 394 -40.61 44.69 -105.26
N GLU A 395 -41.83 44.19 -104.98
CA GLU A 395 -42.79 44.91 -104.13
C GLU A 395 -42.35 44.92 -102.68
N LYS A 396 -41.81 43.81 -102.19
CA LYS A 396 -41.24 43.72 -100.84
C LYS A 396 -40.01 44.61 -100.68
N ALA A 397 -39.14 44.68 -101.69
CA ALA A 397 -37.98 45.58 -101.70
C ALA A 397 -38.40 47.06 -101.67
N LYS A 398 -39.42 47.45 -102.45
CA LYS A 398 -39.99 48.82 -102.42
C LYS A 398 -40.60 49.17 -101.05
N LYS A 399 -41.42 48.28 -100.47
CA LYS A 399 -42.00 48.49 -99.13
C LYS A 399 -40.92 48.61 -98.06
N ALA A 400 -39.91 47.75 -98.08
CA ALA A 400 -38.80 47.80 -97.12
C ALA A 400 -38.03 49.13 -97.23
N SER A 401 -37.74 49.59 -98.45
CA SER A 401 -37.04 50.87 -98.68
C SER A 401 -37.84 52.09 -98.17
N LEU A 402 -39.16 52.08 -98.34
CA LEU A 402 -40.05 53.11 -97.78
C LEU A 402 -40.07 53.08 -96.26
N THR A 403 -40.12 51.88 -95.66
CA THR A 403 -40.19 51.73 -94.21
C THR A 403 -38.87 52.13 -93.53
N SER A 404 -37.72 51.80 -94.13
CA SER A 404 -36.42 52.27 -93.65
C SER A 404 -36.27 53.79 -93.76
N ALA A 405 -36.78 54.41 -94.84
CA ALA A 405 -36.76 55.87 -94.98
C ALA A 405 -37.57 56.57 -93.86
N ILE A 406 -38.67 55.97 -93.42
CA ILE A 406 -39.49 56.47 -92.29
C ILE A 406 -38.81 56.22 -90.93
N LEU A 407 -38.07 55.12 -90.76
CA LEU A 407 -37.35 54.85 -89.51
C LEU A 407 -36.10 55.71 -89.33
N VAL A 408 -35.42 56.07 -90.42
CA VAL A 408 -34.26 56.98 -90.39
C VAL A 408 -34.66 58.40 -89.98
N THR A 409 -35.91 58.80 -90.17
CA THR A 409 -36.42 60.12 -89.77
C THR A 409 -37.02 60.16 -88.36
N LYS A 410 -37.08 59.04 -87.63
CA LYS A 410 -37.53 59.07 -86.23
C LYS A 410 -36.46 59.74 -85.35
N PRO A 411 -36.78 60.87 -84.69
CA PRO A 411 -35.82 61.58 -83.86
C PRO A 411 -35.35 60.69 -82.71
N LYS A 412 -34.03 60.71 -82.48
CA LYS A 412 -33.34 59.94 -81.46
C LYS A 412 -33.82 60.42 -80.08
N ILE A 413 -34.82 59.74 -79.52
CA ILE A 413 -35.31 60.03 -78.17
C ILE A 413 -34.13 59.80 -77.21
N PRO A 414 -33.70 60.82 -76.45
CA PRO A 414 -32.59 60.66 -75.51
C PRO A 414 -33.02 59.70 -74.42
N VAL A 415 -32.45 58.50 -74.44
CA VAL A 415 -32.66 57.50 -73.40
C VAL A 415 -31.91 57.99 -72.16
N ASP A 416 -32.65 58.50 -71.18
CA ASP A 416 -32.08 58.96 -69.92
C ASP A 416 -31.51 57.78 -69.14
N ARG A 417 -30.18 57.68 -69.14
CA ARG A 417 -29.40 56.56 -68.57
C ARG A 417 -29.46 56.49 -67.04
N ARG A 418 -30.11 57.43 -66.36
CA ARG A 418 -30.10 57.54 -64.90
C ARG A 418 -30.99 56.52 -64.17
N HIS A 419 -31.94 55.87 -64.85
CA HIS A 419 -32.86 54.92 -64.19
C HIS A 419 -32.41 53.45 -64.16
N LEU A 420 -31.27 53.10 -64.74
CA LEU A 420 -30.82 51.69 -64.78
C LEU A 420 -29.85 51.30 -63.65
N GLN A 421 -29.39 52.22 -62.79
CA GLN A 421 -28.45 51.89 -61.70
C GLN A 421 -29.11 51.54 -60.35
N SER A 422 -30.43 51.74 -60.17
CA SER A 422 -31.09 51.48 -58.89
C SER A 422 -31.55 50.03 -58.69
N SER A 423 -31.55 49.18 -59.73
CA SER A 423 -32.14 47.82 -59.65
C SER A 423 -31.17 46.68 -59.37
N LEU A 424 -29.86 46.95 -59.16
CA LEU A 424 -28.82 45.92 -58.93
C LEU A 424 -28.33 45.84 -57.47
N ARG A 425 -29.08 46.39 -56.52
CA ARG A 425 -28.77 46.34 -55.08
C ARG A 425 -29.94 45.78 -54.25
N THR A 426 -30.24 44.49 -54.43
CA THR A 426 -31.02 43.65 -53.51
C THR A 426 -30.57 42.22 -53.74
#